data_AF-A0A7C8Z8N7-F1
#
_entry.id   AF-A0A7C8Z8N7-F1
#
_cell.length_a   1.000
_cell.length_b   1.000
_cell.length_c   1.000
_cell.angle_alpha   90.00
_cell.angle_beta   90.00
_cell.angle_gamma   90.00
#
_symmetry.space_group_name_H-M   'P 1'
#
loop_
_entity.id
_entity.type
_entity.pdbx_description
1 polymer ?
#
loop_
_entity_poly.entity_id
_entity_poly.type
_entity_poly.pdbx_seq_one_letter_code
_entity_poly.pdbx_strand_id
1 'polypeptide(L)'
;MAEPGSSLLKTTISRLLSQCKSMAELRKMHGLIVTSPSLYEQDRYFLKTRLLFFCAISEAGSLSYASKVFYHLEKLNLFVYNALIRGYASKSLPGQGSDYCPSLVLYGQMLRDGISPDGLTFPFVLKE
;
A
#
# COMPACT_ATOMS: atom_id res chain seq x y z
N MET A 1 0.90 -18.93 -19.67
CA MET A 1 -0.56 -19.02 -19.93
C MET A 1 -1.22 -19.12 -18.56
N ALA A 2 -2.07 -18.18 -18.16
CA ALA A 2 -2.63 -18.17 -16.80
C ALA A 2 -3.76 -19.20 -16.69
N GLU A 3 -3.73 -20.07 -15.68
CA GLU A 3 -4.85 -20.96 -15.37
C GLU A 3 -6.13 -20.14 -15.09
N PRO A 4 -7.29 -20.54 -15.64
CA PRO A 4 -8.54 -19.76 -15.54
C PRO A 4 -8.97 -19.49 -14.07
N GLY A 5 -8.57 -20.36 -13.13
CA GLY A 5 -8.83 -20.20 -11.70
C GLY A 5 -8.09 -19.02 -11.04
N SER A 6 -6.85 -18.72 -11.44
CA SER A 6 -6.08 -17.58 -10.88
C SER A 6 -6.74 -16.25 -11.20
N SER A 7 -7.15 -16.10 -12.46
CA SER A 7 -7.73 -14.86 -12.99
C SER A 7 -9.05 -14.51 -12.30
N LEU A 8 -9.92 -15.51 -12.07
CA LEU A 8 -11.20 -15.31 -11.40
C LEU A 8 -11.03 -14.91 -9.92
N LEU A 9 -10.12 -15.58 -9.21
CA LEU A 9 -9.85 -15.29 -7.81
C LEU A 9 -9.27 -13.88 -7.64
N LYS A 10 -8.29 -13.51 -8.46
CA LYS A 10 -7.73 -12.14 -8.51
C LYS A 10 -8.82 -11.10 -8.72
N THR A 11 -9.71 -11.33 -9.69
CA THR A 11 -10.80 -10.41 -10.03
C THR A 11 -11.81 -10.28 -8.88
N THR A 12 -12.12 -11.40 -8.23
CA THR A 12 -13.02 -11.42 -7.08
C THR A 12 -12.43 -10.65 -5.89
N ILE A 13 -11.19 -10.92 -5.51
CA ILE A 13 -10.51 -10.20 -4.43
C ILE A 13 -10.39 -8.71 -4.78
N SER A 14 -10.09 -8.40 -6.05
CA SER A 14 -10.02 -7.02 -6.54
C SER A 14 -11.33 -6.25 -6.36
N ARG A 15 -12.47 -6.89 -6.62
CA ARG A 15 -13.80 -6.30 -6.43
C ARG A 15 -14.13 -6.14 -4.95
N LEU A 16 -13.79 -7.13 -4.12
CA LEU A 16 -13.98 -7.04 -2.67
C LEU A 16 -13.13 -5.92 -2.06
N LEU A 17 -11.88 -5.75 -2.53
CA LEU A 17 -11.01 -4.66 -2.07
C LEU A 17 -11.57 -3.27 -2.39
N SER A 18 -12.23 -3.09 -3.54
CA SER A 18 -12.90 -1.80 -3.86
C SER A 18 -14.13 -1.51 -3.01
N GLN A 19 -14.71 -2.53 -2.38
CA GLN A 19 -15.91 -2.43 -1.54
C GLN A 19 -15.59 -2.55 -0.05
N CYS A 20 -14.31 -2.76 0.30
CA CYS A 20 -13.84 -2.95 1.66
C CYS A 20 -14.10 -1.70 2.51
N LYS A 21 -14.62 -1.90 3.73
CA LYS A 21 -14.94 -0.80 4.65
C LYS A 21 -14.23 -0.91 6.00
N SER A 22 -13.52 -2.01 6.24
CA SER A 22 -12.86 -2.24 7.53
C SER A 22 -11.55 -3.01 7.42
N MET A 23 -10.66 -2.82 8.40
CA MET A 23 -9.45 -3.65 8.54
C MET A 23 -9.77 -5.13 8.78
N ALA A 24 -10.94 -5.47 9.32
CA ALA A 24 -11.33 -6.86 9.55
C ALA A 24 -11.56 -7.60 8.22
N GLU A 25 -12.30 -6.99 7.30
CA GLU A 25 -12.49 -7.51 5.94
C GLU A 25 -11.16 -7.57 5.18
N LEU A 26 -10.36 -6.51 5.31
CA LEU A 26 -9.05 -6.44 4.66
C LEU A 26 -8.12 -7.58 5.08
N ARG A 27 -8.05 -7.90 6.37
CA ARG A 27 -7.21 -9.00 6.87
C ARG A 27 -7.64 -10.35 6.34
N LYS A 28 -8.95 -10.59 6.16
CA LYS A 28 -9.46 -11.82 5.52
C LYS A 28 -8.97 -11.92 4.08
N MET A 29 -9.06 -10.83 3.31
CA MET A 29 -8.55 -10.80 1.95
C MET A 29 -7.03 -10.98 1.88
N HIS A 30 -6.28 -10.35 2.79
CA HIS A 30 -4.83 -10.56 2.86
C HIS A 30 -4.48 -12.02 3.17
N GLY A 31 -5.22 -12.65 4.08
CA GLY A 31 -5.11 -14.09 4.33
C GLY A 31 -5.31 -14.90 3.04
N LEU A 32 -6.40 -14.67 2.30
CA LEU A 32 -6.65 -15.33 1.02
C LEU A 32 -5.52 -15.10 0.00
N ILE A 33 -4.99 -13.87 -0.08
CA ILE A 33 -3.89 -13.55 -1.01
C ILE A 33 -2.62 -14.31 -0.67
N VAL A 34 -2.32 -14.54 0.61
CA VAL A 34 -1.10 -15.23 1.04
C VAL A 34 -1.25 -16.75 0.97
N THR A 35 -2.44 -17.29 1.25
CA THR A 35 -2.62 -18.75 1.37
C THR A 35 -3.14 -19.43 0.10
N SER A 36 -3.71 -18.70 -0.86
CA SER A 36 -4.31 -19.32 -2.04
C SER A 36 -3.23 -19.84 -3.00
N PRO A 37 -3.10 -21.15 -3.27
CA PRO A 37 -2.06 -21.69 -4.14
C PRO A 37 -2.29 -21.37 -5.62
N SER A 38 -3.53 -21.07 -6.00
CA SER A 38 -3.91 -20.74 -7.38
C SER A 38 -3.49 -19.34 -7.83
N LEU A 39 -3.03 -18.47 -6.92
CA LEU A 39 -2.56 -17.13 -7.27
C LEU A 39 -1.08 -17.16 -7.67
N TYR A 40 -0.78 -16.66 -8.85
CA TYR A 40 0.60 -16.40 -9.27
C TYR A 40 1.19 -15.21 -8.52
N GLU A 41 2.52 -15.17 -8.40
CA GLU A 41 3.23 -14.10 -7.68
C GLU A 41 2.91 -12.70 -8.22
N GLN A 42 2.78 -12.54 -9.54
CA GLN A 42 2.35 -11.26 -10.14
C GLN A 42 0.95 -10.80 -9.68
N ASP A 43 0.03 -11.74 -9.48
CA ASP A 43 -1.33 -11.45 -9.02
C ASP A 43 -1.32 -11.16 -7.52
N ARG A 44 -0.53 -11.91 -6.73
CA ARG A 44 -0.31 -11.61 -5.31
C ARG A 44 0.28 -10.23 -5.13
N TYR A 45 1.32 -9.89 -5.89
CA TYR A 45 1.95 -8.59 -5.90
C TYR A 45 0.93 -7.47 -6.19
N PHE A 46 0.17 -7.61 -7.29
CA PHE A 46 -0.88 -6.65 -7.63
C PHE A 46 -1.90 -6.48 -6.49
N LEU A 47 -2.37 -7.57 -5.89
CA LEU A 47 -3.35 -7.50 -4.80
C LEU A 47 -2.76 -6.91 -3.51
N LYS A 48 -1.50 -7.23 -3.16
CA LYS A 48 -0.78 -6.65 -2.01
C LYS A 48 -0.60 -5.14 -2.17
N THR A 49 -0.29 -4.62 -3.37
CA THR A 49 -0.20 -3.17 -3.60
C THR A 49 -1.56 -2.47 -3.42
N ARG A 50 -2.67 -3.11 -3.83
CA ARG A 50 -4.02 -2.60 -3.59
C ARG A 50 -4.44 -2.64 -2.11
N LEU A 51 -4.06 -3.70 -1.39
CA LEU A 51 -4.24 -3.78 0.07
C LEU A 51 -3.52 -2.63 0.77
N LEU A 52 -2.26 -2.39 0.40
CA LEU A 52 -1.46 -1.30 0.96
C LEU A 52 -2.13 0.05 0.71
N PHE A 53 -2.61 0.28 -0.51
CA PHE A 53 -3.31 1.52 -0.85
C PHE A 53 -4.53 1.76 0.06
N PHE A 54 -5.37 0.75 0.28
CA PHE A 54 -6.48 0.87 1.24
C PHE A 54 -5.97 1.21 2.64
N CYS A 55 -4.94 0.49 3.12
CA CYS A 55 -4.41 0.67 4.47
C CYS A 55 -3.85 2.08 4.68
N ALA A 56 -3.20 2.66 3.67
CA ALA A 56 -2.58 3.96 3.75
C ALA A 56 -3.57 5.12 3.58
N ILE A 57 -4.53 4.99 2.66
CA ILE A 57 -5.37 6.11 2.20
C ILE A 57 -6.77 6.12 2.84
N SER A 58 -7.33 4.96 3.18
CA SER A 58 -8.67 4.91 3.77
C SER A 58 -8.69 5.46 5.20
N GLU A 59 -9.79 6.12 5.57
CA GLU A 59 -10.09 6.49 6.96
C GLU A 59 -10.15 5.26 7.87
N ALA A 60 -10.73 4.17 7.38
CA ALA A 60 -10.76 2.88 8.06
C ALA A 60 -9.43 2.11 7.97
N GLY A 61 -8.41 2.67 7.30
CA GLY A 61 -7.11 2.06 7.07
C GLY A 61 -6.13 2.24 8.25
N SER A 62 -5.10 1.39 8.28
CA SER A 62 -4.03 1.43 9.29
C SER A 62 -2.66 1.64 8.65
N LEU A 63 -1.99 2.75 8.97
CA LEU A 63 -0.63 3.02 8.49
C LEU A 63 0.37 2.00 9.00
N SER A 64 0.25 1.55 10.25
CA SER A 64 1.09 0.49 10.79
C SER A 64 0.97 -0.80 9.97
N TYR A 65 -0.25 -1.15 9.53
CA TYR A 65 -0.45 -2.30 8.66
C TYR A 65 0.07 -2.05 7.24
N ALA A 66 -0.15 -0.85 6.70
CA ALA A 66 0.38 -0.44 5.39
C ALA A 66 1.90 -0.60 5.34
N SER A 67 2.62 -0.14 6.38
CA SER A 67 4.07 -0.26 6.49
C SER A 67 4.52 -1.72 6.60
N LYS A 68 3.79 -2.56 7.33
CA LYS A 68 4.08 -4.01 7.33
C LYS A 68 3.95 -4.62 5.94
N VAL A 69 2.87 -4.32 5.22
CA VAL A 69 2.68 -4.81 3.84
C VAL A 69 3.79 -4.28 2.92
N PHE A 70 4.15 -2.99 3.06
CA PHE A 70 5.20 -2.33 2.29
C PHE A 70 6.53 -3.10 2.37
N TYR A 71 6.99 -3.42 3.59
CA TYR A 71 8.25 -4.14 3.79
C TYR A 71 8.23 -5.61 3.32
N HIS A 72 7.04 -6.17 3.04
CA HIS A 72 6.89 -7.53 2.52
C HIS A 72 6.55 -7.57 1.02
N LEU A 73 6.58 -6.43 0.33
CA LEU A 73 6.46 -6.40 -1.12
C LEU A 73 7.79 -6.79 -1.76
N GLU A 74 7.74 -7.70 -2.74
CA GLU A 74 8.92 -8.15 -3.49
C GLU A 74 9.56 -7.03 -4.32
N LYS A 75 8.75 -6.04 -4.72
CA LYS A 75 9.21 -4.90 -5.51
C LYS A 75 8.49 -3.64 -5.07
N LEU A 76 9.23 -2.59 -4.75
CA LEU A 76 8.63 -1.29 -4.50
C LEU A 76 8.49 -0.53 -5.82
N ASN A 77 7.46 0.29 -5.93
CA ASN A 77 7.23 1.14 -7.09
C ASN A 77 6.69 2.50 -6.65
N LEU A 78 6.66 3.44 -7.60
CA LEU A 78 6.18 4.81 -7.40
C LEU A 78 4.78 4.86 -6.75
N PHE A 79 3.86 4.01 -7.21
CA PHE A 79 2.50 3.96 -6.69
C PHE A 79 2.46 3.62 -5.19
N VAL A 80 3.22 2.61 -4.77
CA VAL A 80 3.30 2.17 -3.38
C VAL A 80 3.94 3.24 -2.48
N TYR A 81 5.03 3.86 -2.96
CA TYR A 81 5.67 4.96 -2.25
C TYR A 81 4.74 6.16 -2.09
N ASN A 82 4.11 6.61 -3.17
CA ASN A 82 3.18 7.73 -3.15
C ASN A 82 2.00 7.47 -2.19
N ALA A 83 1.46 6.26 -2.17
CA ALA A 83 0.39 5.90 -1.25
C ALA A 83 0.81 6.02 0.21
N LEU A 84 2.00 5.50 0.57
CA LEU A 84 2.47 5.49 1.95
C LEU A 84 2.92 6.87 2.41
N ILE A 85 3.67 7.61 1.58
CA ILE A 85 4.06 9.01 1.82
C ILE A 85 2.82 9.87 2.08
N ARG A 86 1.83 9.79 1.19
CA ARG A 86 0.54 10.49 1.37
C ARG A 86 -0.15 10.11 2.65
N GLY A 87 -0.20 8.81 2.96
CA GLY A 87 -0.84 8.29 4.16
C GLY A 87 -0.23 8.89 5.44
N TYR A 88 1.10 8.89 5.55
CA TYR A 88 1.80 9.49 6.69
C TYR A 88 1.63 11.00 6.76
N ALA A 89 1.86 11.72 5.66
CA ALA A 89 1.72 13.19 5.62
C ALA A 89 0.29 13.66 5.93
N SER A 90 -0.72 12.82 5.63
CA SER A 90 -2.13 13.17 5.88
C SER A 90 -2.59 12.85 7.31
N LYS A 91 -1.91 11.95 8.02
CA LYS A 91 -2.21 11.58 9.42
C LYS A 91 -1.25 12.21 10.44
N SER A 92 -0.17 12.84 9.99
CA SER A 92 0.62 13.75 10.83
C SER A 92 -0.24 14.95 11.20
N LEU A 93 -0.41 15.18 12.51
CA LEU A 93 -1.15 16.32 13.04
C LEU A 93 -0.26 17.58 12.94
N PRO A 94 -0.74 18.68 12.34
CA PRO A 94 -0.03 19.95 12.36
C PRO A 94 0.26 20.38 13.80
N GLY A 95 1.52 20.66 14.12
CA GLY A 95 1.91 21.19 15.44
C GLY A 95 2.32 20.15 16.48
N GLN A 96 2.31 18.85 16.17
CA GLN A 96 3.08 17.89 16.95
C GLN A 96 4.54 17.95 16.48
N GLY A 97 5.35 18.76 17.17
CA GLY A 97 6.78 18.91 16.95
C GLY A 97 7.57 17.64 17.25
N SER A 98 7.31 16.57 16.50
CA SER A 98 8.19 15.41 16.46
C SER A 98 9.22 15.64 15.37
N ASP A 99 10.51 15.60 15.74
CA ASP A 99 11.66 15.59 14.80
C ASP A 99 11.61 14.42 13.79
N TYR A 100 10.60 13.55 13.89
CA TYR A 100 10.39 12.41 13.03
C TYR A 100 9.28 12.68 12.01
N CYS A 101 9.69 12.81 10.75
CA CYS A 101 8.84 13.00 9.58
C CYS A 101 8.84 11.71 8.73
N PRO A 102 7.89 10.77 8.94
CA PRO A 102 7.92 9.47 8.26
C PRO A 102 7.81 9.60 6.73
N SER A 103 7.11 10.63 6.24
CA SER A 103 6.96 10.92 4.81
C SER A 103 8.31 11.31 4.17
N LEU A 104 9.14 12.12 4.84
CA LEU A 104 10.50 12.49 4.41
C LEU A 104 11.43 11.28 4.42
N VAL A 105 11.34 10.43 5.45
CA VAL A 105 12.12 9.19 5.54
C VAL A 105 11.79 8.27 4.36
N LEU A 106 10.50 8.11 4.04
CA LEU A 106 10.04 7.32 2.89
C LEU A 106 10.47 7.94 1.56
N TYR A 107 10.42 9.27 1.42
CA TYR A 107 10.93 9.97 0.24
C TYR A 107 12.44 9.73 0.05
N GLY A 108 13.24 9.84 1.11
CA GLY A 108 14.66 9.52 1.05
C GLY A 108 14.92 8.05 0.67
N GLN A 109 14.10 7.12 1.17
CA GLN A 109 14.18 5.71 0.78
C GLN A 109 13.84 5.50 -0.69
N MET A 110 12.78 6.15 -1.19
CA MET A 110 12.36 6.11 -2.59
C MET A 110 13.49 6.52 -3.54
N LEU A 111 14.23 7.59 -3.21
CA LEU A 111 15.39 8.03 -3.99
C LEU A 111 16.53 7.03 -3.95
N ARG A 112 16.82 6.43 -2.79
CA ARG A 112 17.85 5.39 -2.65
C ARG A 112 17.51 4.13 -3.44
N ASP A 113 16.23 3.80 -3.55
CA ASP A 113 15.73 2.69 -4.37
C ASP A 113 15.73 3.01 -5.88
N GLY A 114 16.18 4.20 -6.28
CA GLY A 114 16.24 4.64 -7.67
C GLY A 114 14.88 4.95 -8.30
N ILE A 115 13.85 5.20 -7.47
CA ILE A 115 12.50 5.51 -7.95
C ILE A 115 12.34 7.03 -7.99
N SER A 116 12.15 7.56 -9.20
CA SER A 116 11.96 9.01 -9.38
C SER A 116 10.60 9.46 -8.82
N PRO A 117 10.56 10.52 -7.98
CA PRO A 117 9.32 11.14 -7.53
C PRO A 117 8.57 11.81 -8.67
N ASP A 118 7.27 11.97 -8.49
CA ASP A 118 6.38 12.64 -9.43
C ASP A 118 5.57 13.77 -8.77
N GLY A 119 4.69 14.41 -9.53
CA GLY A 119 3.82 15.48 -9.03
C GLY A 119 2.88 15.05 -7.89
N LEU A 120 2.68 13.74 -7.68
CA LEU A 120 1.89 13.22 -6.57
C LEU A 120 2.74 13.00 -5.31
N THR A 121 4.06 13.03 -5.39
CA THR A 121 4.96 12.90 -4.24
C THR A 121 5.12 14.24 -3.51
N PHE A 122 5.42 15.32 -4.24
CA PHE A 122 5.84 16.60 -3.66
C PHE A 122 4.83 17.28 -2.73
N PRO A 123 3.51 17.30 -3.03
CA PRO A 123 2.54 17.97 -2.15
C PRO A 123 2.47 17.37 -0.74
N PHE A 124 2.82 16.09 -0.58
CA PHE A 124 2.76 15.40 0.71
C PHE A 124 4.09 15.47 1.47
N VAL A 125 5.22 15.49 0.75
CA VAL A 125 6.55 15.69 1.35
C VAL A 125 6.70 17.11 1.90
N LEU A 126 6.10 18.10 1.24
CA LEU A 126 6.20 19.52 1.62
C LEU A 126 5.17 19.94 2.69
N LYS A 127 4.32 19.02 3.17
CA LYS A 127 3.26 19.30 4.15
C LYS A 127 3.74 19.17 5.61
N GLU A 128 4.99 18.77 5.83
CA GLU A 128 5.59 18.61 7.15
C GLU A 128 5.73 19.93 7.92
#